data_AF-A0A0C1UKS6-F1
#
_entry.id   AF-A0A0C1UKS6-F1
#
_cell.length_a   1.000
_cell.length_b   1.000
_cell.length_c   1.000
_cell.angle_alpha   90.00
_cell.angle_beta   90.00
_cell.angle_gamma   90.00
#
_symmetry.space_group_name_H-M   'P 1'
#
loop_
_entity.id
_entity.type
_entity.pdbx_description
1 polymer ?
#
loop_
_entity_poly.entity_id
_entity_poly.type
_entity_poly.pdbx_seq_one_letter_code
_entity_poly.pdbx_strand_id
1 'polypeptide(L)'
;MDVNEIRPYEKNSLSKKQVGINVILFFVIGIVSGIAAKYMDTVPSNGVIGSIINVMGNIFSQIEVWVLIATIISSWSKTPISAAINVFMFFFGMILSYYIYSMKLFGFFPSYYFIYWGLIAFLSPFAAYVTWYGRGQGWIAALCAALPIGLLLSRGYSFYYLLDISSGFDLAAAILLYFILPINKKQCFKILPWVIVIAFIFRHSSILSHIFGGL
;
A
#
# COMPACT_ATOMS: atom_id res chain seq x y z
N MET A 1 6.17 27.00 5.08
CA MET A 1 7.19 26.07 4.56
C MET A 1 6.70 25.58 3.22
N ASP A 2 7.40 25.90 2.14
CA ASP A 2 7.00 25.46 0.80
C ASP A 2 7.22 23.95 0.70
N VAL A 3 6.21 23.19 0.26
CA VAL A 3 6.27 21.73 0.15
C VAL A 3 7.36 21.30 -0.85
N ASN A 4 7.75 22.19 -1.77
CA ASN A 4 8.87 21.99 -2.69
C ASN A 4 10.24 21.92 -1.99
N GLU A 5 10.40 22.50 -0.79
CA GLU A 5 11.64 22.41 0.00
C GLU A 5 11.85 20.98 0.55
N ILE A 6 10.77 20.21 0.70
CA ILE A 6 10.81 18.84 1.25
C ILE A 6 11.37 17.87 0.21
N ARG A 7 10.83 17.91 -1.01
CA ARG A 7 11.30 17.11 -2.14
C ARG A 7 11.12 17.95 -3.41
N PRO A 8 12.20 18.46 -4.02
CA PRO A 8 12.09 19.27 -5.21
C PRO A 8 11.62 18.41 -6.39
N TYR A 9 10.68 18.93 -7.18
CA TYR A 9 10.28 18.36 -8.45
C TYR A 9 9.92 19.47 -9.43
N GLU A 10 10.08 19.20 -10.72
CA GLU A 10 9.67 20.13 -11.76
C GLU A 10 8.22 19.84 -12.15
N LYS A 11 7.35 20.84 -12.03
CA LYS A 11 5.89 20.71 -12.26
C LYS A 11 5.54 20.22 -13.67
N ASN A 12 6.42 20.47 -14.65
CA ASN A 12 6.31 20.02 -16.04
C ASN A 12 7.32 18.92 -16.42
N SER A 13 7.89 18.20 -15.44
CA SER A 13 8.85 17.10 -15.69
C SER A 13 8.30 15.94 -16.53
N LEU A 14 6.99 15.89 -16.74
CA LEU A 14 6.29 14.86 -17.49
C LEU A 14 5.43 15.46 -18.60
N SER A 15 5.64 14.98 -19.82
CA SER A 15 4.71 15.21 -20.93
C SER A 15 3.37 14.52 -20.67
N LYS A 16 2.27 15.10 -21.16
CA LYS A 16 0.92 14.51 -21.10
C LYS A 16 0.90 13.07 -21.62
N LYS A 17 1.68 12.77 -22.66
CA LYS A 17 1.83 11.41 -23.20
C LYS A 17 2.39 10.43 -22.16
N GLN A 18 3.42 10.84 -21.41
CA GLN A 18 4.05 9.98 -20.41
C GLN A 18 3.14 9.75 -19.21
N VAL A 19 2.37 10.76 -18.79
CA VAL A 19 1.34 10.60 -17.76
C VAL A 19 0.30 9.56 -18.22
N GLY A 20 -0.18 9.67 -19.46
CA GLY A 20 -1.14 8.70 -20.02
C GLY A 20 -0.59 7.27 -20.07
N ILE A 21 0.68 7.09 -20.45
CA ILE A 21 1.34 5.77 -20.44
C ILE A 21 1.39 5.20 -19.02
N ASN A 22 1.81 6.00 -18.03
CA ASN A 22 1.88 5.55 -16.64
C ASN A 22 0.50 5.16 -16.10
N VAL A 23 -0.53 5.94 -16.41
CA VAL A 23 -1.93 5.65 -16.04
C VAL A 23 -2.37 4.29 -16.56
N ILE A 24 -2.16 4.03 -17.85
CA ILE A 24 -2.52 2.75 -18.47
C ILE A 24 -1.71 1.61 -17.86
N LEU A 25 -0.40 1.81 -17.69
CA LEU A 25 0.50 0.82 -17.10
C LEU A 25 0.02 0.41 -15.70
N PHE A 26 -0.18 1.37 -14.79
CA PHE A 26 -0.56 1.06 -13.42
C PHE A 26 -1.99 0.51 -13.32
N PHE A 27 -2.89 0.92 -14.21
CA PHE A 27 -4.21 0.29 -14.32
C PHE A 27 -4.12 -1.18 -14.72
N VAL A 28 -3.30 -1.52 -15.71
CA VAL A 28 -3.08 -2.92 -16.15
C VAL A 28 -2.40 -3.74 -15.05
N ILE A 29 -1.38 -3.19 -14.39
CA ILE A 29 -0.74 -3.83 -13.22
C ILE A 29 -1.78 -4.08 -12.12
N GLY A 30 -2.67 -3.11 -11.88
CA GLY A 30 -3.80 -3.24 -10.96
C GLY A 30 -4.69 -4.42 -11.34
N ILE A 31 -5.13 -4.50 -12.60
CA ILE A 31 -5.96 -5.61 -13.09
C ILE A 31 -5.28 -6.97 -12.88
N VAL A 32 -4.01 -7.10 -13.27
CA VAL A 32 -3.26 -8.35 -13.10
C VAL A 32 -3.17 -8.72 -11.62
N SER A 33 -2.92 -7.74 -10.75
CA SER A 33 -2.84 -7.95 -9.30
C SER A 33 -4.18 -8.36 -8.69
N GLY A 34 -5.29 -7.76 -9.12
CA GLY A 34 -6.62 -8.11 -8.62
C GLY A 34 -7.08 -9.49 -9.05
N ILE A 35 -6.78 -9.89 -10.30
CA ILE A 35 -7.00 -11.27 -10.77
C ILE A 35 -6.14 -12.25 -9.98
N ALA A 36 -4.84 -11.94 -9.81
CA ALA A 36 -3.92 -12.80 -9.09
C ALA A 36 -4.33 -12.98 -7.62
N ALA A 37 -4.69 -11.88 -6.94
CA ALA A 37 -5.20 -11.92 -5.57
C ALA A 37 -6.42 -12.82 -5.47
N LYS A 38 -7.41 -12.63 -6.37
CA LYS A 38 -8.62 -13.45 -6.32
C LYS A 38 -8.36 -14.92 -6.64
N TYR A 39 -7.47 -15.19 -7.59
CA TYR A 39 -7.07 -16.55 -7.90
C TYR A 39 -6.46 -17.23 -6.68
N MET A 40 -5.52 -16.58 -5.99
CA MET A 40 -4.88 -17.13 -4.79
C MET A 40 -5.88 -17.44 -3.66
N ASP A 41 -6.92 -16.61 -3.49
CA ASP A 41 -7.98 -16.85 -2.50
C ASP A 41 -8.84 -18.10 -2.82
N THR A 42 -8.83 -18.56 -4.07
CA THR A 42 -9.68 -19.69 -4.53
C THR A 42 -8.95 -21.02 -4.57
N VAL A 43 -7.61 -21.01 -4.45
CA VAL A 43 -6.82 -22.26 -4.51
C VAL A 43 -6.93 -22.99 -3.16
N PRO A 44 -7.40 -24.25 -3.16
CA PRO A 44 -7.43 -25.06 -1.95
C PRO A 44 -6.02 -25.29 -1.38
N SER A 45 -5.92 -25.39 -0.05
CA SER A 45 -4.64 -25.61 0.66
C SER A 45 -4.14 -27.06 0.59
N ASN A 46 -4.30 -27.73 -0.56
CA ASN A 46 -3.92 -29.13 -0.74
C ASN A 46 -2.50 -29.31 -1.27
N GLY A 47 -1.70 -30.12 -0.57
CA GLY A 47 -0.30 -30.38 -0.90
C GLY A 47 0.60 -29.14 -0.75
N VAL A 48 1.91 -29.33 -0.97
CA VAL A 48 2.93 -28.30 -0.71
C VAL A 48 2.67 -27.03 -1.53
N ILE A 49 2.34 -27.17 -2.82
CA ILE A 49 2.09 -26.03 -3.71
C ILE A 49 0.82 -25.28 -3.28
N GLY A 50 -0.26 -25.99 -2.96
CA GLY A 50 -1.52 -25.38 -2.49
C GLY A 50 -1.32 -24.63 -1.17
N SER A 51 -0.53 -25.18 -0.24
CA SER A 51 -0.20 -24.48 1.01
C SER A 51 0.59 -23.18 0.77
N ILE A 52 1.56 -23.18 -0.15
CA ILE A 52 2.32 -21.95 -0.50
C ILE A 52 1.39 -20.90 -1.12
N ILE A 53 0.52 -21.30 -2.05
CA ILE A 53 -0.44 -20.39 -2.67
C ILE A 53 -1.42 -19.84 -1.64
N ASN A 54 -1.87 -20.67 -0.70
CA ASN A 54 -2.76 -20.23 0.38
C ASN A 54 -2.10 -19.18 1.28
N VAL A 55 -0.82 -19.36 1.64
CA VAL A 55 -0.06 -18.34 2.37
C VAL A 55 0.00 -17.03 1.58
N MET A 56 0.23 -17.10 0.27
CA MET A 56 0.19 -15.90 -0.58
C MET A 56 -1.21 -15.29 -0.61
N GLY A 57 -2.26 -16.09 -0.71
CA GLY A 57 -3.66 -15.62 -0.63
C GLY A 57 -3.93 -14.86 0.68
N ASN A 58 -3.45 -15.39 1.81
CA ASN A 58 -3.59 -14.70 3.11
C ASN A 58 -2.86 -13.35 3.15
N ILE A 59 -1.70 -13.23 2.51
CA ILE A 59 -0.96 -11.96 2.39
C ILE A 59 -1.67 -10.99 1.43
N PHE A 60 -2.17 -11.47 0.30
CA PHE A 60 -2.84 -10.63 -0.71
C PHE A 60 -4.28 -10.23 -0.33
N SER A 61 -4.89 -10.97 0.59
CA SER A 61 -6.16 -10.60 1.25
C SER A 61 -5.99 -9.45 2.25
N GLN A 62 -4.77 -9.20 2.72
CA GLN A 62 -4.46 -8.19 3.71
C GLN A 62 -4.16 -6.82 3.07
N ILE A 63 -4.53 -5.73 3.74
CA ILE A 63 -4.35 -4.37 3.18
C ILE A 63 -2.86 -3.97 3.09
N GLU A 64 -2.03 -4.59 3.93
CA GLU A 64 -0.64 -4.29 4.19
C GLU A 64 0.23 -4.44 2.93
N VAL A 65 0.03 -5.52 2.16
CA VAL A 65 0.72 -5.67 0.86
C VAL A 65 0.34 -4.57 -0.11
N TRP A 66 -0.91 -4.12 -0.09
CA TRP A 66 -1.37 -3.06 -0.97
C TRP A 66 -0.84 -1.69 -0.55
N VAL A 67 -0.69 -1.44 0.75
CA VAL A 67 -0.01 -0.25 1.30
C VAL A 67 1.46 -0.24 0.88
N LEU A 68 2.16 -1.38 0.93
CA LEU A 68 3.53 -1.51 0.45
C LEU A 68 3.63 -1.15 -1.04
N ILE A 69 2.80 -1.78 -1.89
CA ILE A 69 2.81 -1.53 -3.34
C ILE A 69 2.48 -0.06 -3.64
N ALA A 70 1.44 0.49 -3.04
CA ALA A 70 1.04 1.89 -3.22
C ALA A 70 2.16 2.86 -2.79
N THR A 71 2.85 2.56 -1.68
CA THR A 71 3.99 3.38 -1.21
C THR A 71 5.16 3.33 -2.18
N ILE A 72 5.45 2.17 -2.78
CA ILE A 72 6.49 2.03 -3.82
C ILE A 72 6.07 2.80 -5.08
N ILE A 73 4.86 2.61 -5.60
CA ILE A 73 4.37 3.34 -6.78
C ILE A 73 4.44 4.85 -6.54
N SER A 74 3.97 5.29 -5.36
CA SER A 74 4.01 6.69 -4.97
C SER A 74 5.43 7.22 -4.93
N SER A 75 6.31 6.63 -4.13
CA SER A 75 7.63 7.17 -3.85
C SER A 75 8.54 7.26 -5.10
N TRP A 76 8.38 6.36 -6.07
CA TRP A 76 9.12 6.40 -7.35
C TRP A 76 8.43 7.21 -8.47
N SER A 77 7.22 7.71 -8.25
CA SER A 77 6.58 8.63 -9.21
C SER A 77 7.35 9.95 -9.29
N LYS A 78 7.34 10.60 -10.46
CA LYS A 78 8.13 11.82 -10.69
C LYS A 78 7.58 13.06 -10.01
N THR A 79 6.26 13.15 -9.86
CA THR A 79 5.57 14.28 -9.21
C THR A 79 4.54 13.73 -8.24
N PRO A 80 4.17 14.49 -7.19
CA PRO A 80 3.19 14.03 -6.21
C PRO A 80 1.78 13.88 -6.82
N ILE A 81 1.45 14.65 -7.85
CA ILE A 81 0.21 14.48 -8.62
C ILE A 81 0.26 13.18 -9.44
N SER A 82 1.39 12.88 -10.09
CA SER A 82 1.53 11.60 -10.80
C SER A 82 1.46 10.42 -9.83
N ALA A 83 2.01 10.55 -8.62
CA ALA A 83 1.91 9.53 -7.57
C ALA A 83 0.46 9.24 -7.22
N ALA A 84 -0.32 10.30 -6.95
CA ALA A 84 -1.74 10.21 -6.63
C ALA A 84 -2.54 9.50 -7.74
N ILE A 85 -2.35 9.92 -9.00
CA ILE A 85 -3.03 9.34 -10.15
C ILE A 85 -2.63 7.88 -10.37
N ASN A 86 -1.33 7.56 -10.32
CA ASN A 86 -0.83 6.21 -10.56
C ASN A 86 -1.37 5.22 -9.52
N VAL A 87 -1.33 5.59 -8.23
CA VAL A 87 -1.84 4.74 -7.14
C VAL A 87 -3.36 4.57 -7.23
N PHE A 88 -4.10 5.63 -7.53
CA PHE A 88 -5.55 5.54 -7.73
C PHE A 88 -5.91 4.57 -8.88
N MET A 89 -5.24 4.71 -10.02
CA MET A 89 -5.49 3.86 -11.19
C MET A 89 -5.11 2.39 -10.93
N PHE A 90 -4.03 2.16 -10.18
CA PHE A 90 -3.67 0.82 -9.70
C PHE A 90 -4.78 0.20 -8.85
N PHE A 91 -5.25 0.91 -7.82
CA PHE A 91 -6.32 0.40 -6.95
C PHE A 91 -7.64 0.21 -7.69
N PHE A 92 -7.98 1.13 -8.60
CA PHE A 92 -9.18 1.03 -9.41
C PHE A 92 -9.18 -0.23 -10.27
N GLY A 93 -8.08 -0.52 -10.97
CA GLY A 93 -7.92 -1.74 -11.76
C GLY A 93 -7.95 -3.01 -10.89
N MET A 94 -7.29 -2.96 -9.73
CA MET A 94 -7.24 -4.06 -8.77
C MET A 94 -8.63 -4.44 -8.25
N ILE A 95 -9.36 -3.49 -7.68
CA ILE A 95 -10.70 -3.72 -7.10
C ILE A 95 -11.67 -4.17 -8.19
N LEU A 96 -11.68 -3.47 -9.33
CA LEU A 96 -12.59 -3.79 -10.43
C LEU A 96 -12.40 -5.24 -10.90
N SER A 97 -11.16 -5.64 -11.15
CA SER A 97 -10.86 -6.99 -11.63
C SER A 97 -11.12 -8.08 -10.58
N TYR A 98 -10.78 -7.82 -9.31
CA TYR A 98 -11.02 -8.75 -8.19
C TYR A 98 -12.51 -9.07 -8.03
N TYR A 99 -13.37 -8.05 -8.08
CA TYR A 99 -14.81 -8.23 -7.90
C TYR A 99 -15.54 -8.71 -9.16
N ILE A 100 -15.08 -8.35 -10.36
CA ILE A 100 -15.58 -8.99 -11.60
C ILE A 100 -15.24 -10.48 -11.60
N TYR A 101 -14.02 -10.85 -11.20
CA TYR A 101 -13.64 -12.27 -11.07
C TYR A 101 -14.55 -12.98 -10.06
N SER A 102 -14.73 -12.38 -8.87
CA SER A 102 -15.61 -12.93 -7.83
C SER A 102 -17.04 -13.15 -8.33
N MET A 103 -17.60 -12.18 -9.05
CA MET A 103 -18.95 -12.29 -9.62
C MET A 103 -19.07 -13.42 -10.63
N LYS A 104 -18.06 -13.59 -11.49
CA LYS A 104 -18.03 -14.70 -12.47
C LYS A 104 -17.95 -16.07 -11.79
N LEU A 105 -17.25 -16.17 -10.65
CA LEU A 105 -17.06 -17.43 -9.94
C LEU A 105 -18.26 -17.81 -9.08
N PHE A 106 -18.83 -16.85 -8.35
CA PHE A 106 -19.87 -17.12 -7.34
C PHE A 106 -21.29 -16.76 -7.78
N GLY A 107 -21.46 -16.15 -8.96
CA GLY A 107 -22.78 -15.83 -9.51
C GLY A 107 -23.48 -14.62 -8.89
N PHE A 108 -22.83 -13.90 -7.97
CA PHE A 108 -23.36 -12.66 -7.38
C PHE A 108 -22.27 -11.60 -7.19
N PHE A 109 -22.65 -10.32 -7.19
CA PHE A 109 -21.74 -9.21 -6.97
C PHE A 109 -21.78 -8.74 -5.50
N PRO A 110 -20.67 -8.78 -4.75
CA PRO A 110 -20.62 -8.36 -3.35
C PRO A 110 -20.57 -6.82 -3.23
N SER A 111 -21.70 -6.17 -3.48
CA SER A 111 -21.82 -4.71 -3.60
C SER A 111 -21.31 -3.94 -2.38
N TYR A 112 -21.59 -4.45 -1.16
CA TYR A 112 -21.14 -3.83 0.08
C TYR A 112 -19.62 -3.69 0.13
N TYR A 113 -18.90 -4.79 -0.08
CA TYR A 113 -17.44 -4.81 -0.06
C TYR A 113 -16.85 -4.00 -1.22
N PHE A 114 -17.44 -4.08 -2.42
CA PHE A 114 -16.99 -3.29 -3.56
C PHE A 114 -17.05 -1.78 -3.28
N ILE A 115 -18.15 -1.30 -2.69
CA ILE A 115 -18.30 0.12 -2.32
C ILE A 115 -17.31 0.48 -1.23
N TYR A 116 -17.18 -0.35 -0.20
CA TYR A 116 -16.26 -0.11 0.91
C TYR A 116 -14.80 0.06 0.44
N TRP A 117 -14.31 -0.91 -0.32
CA TRP A 117 -12.96 -0.85 -0.89
C TRP A 117 -12.82 0.24 -1.94
N GLY A 118 -13.88 0.52 -2.71
CA GLY A 118 -13.94 1.64 -3.65
C GLY A 118 -13.73 3.00 -2.98
N LEU A 119 -14.29 3.20 -1.78
CA LEU A 119 -14.07 4.43 -0.98
C LEU A 119 -12.62 4.53 -0.50
N ILE A 120 -12.02 3.43 -0.05
CA ILE A 120 -10.60 3.39 0.34
C ILE A 120 -9.72 3.74 -0.87
N ALA A 121 -10.00 3.14 -2.03
CA ALA A 121 -9.28 3.46 -3.27
C ALA A 121 -9.46 4.93 -3.67
N PHE A 122 -10.65 5.50 -3.48
CA PHE A 122 -10.90 6.92 -3.76
C PHE A 122 -10.11 7.87 -2.85
N LEU A 123 -9.81 7.45 -1.62
CA LEU A 123 -8.96 8.21 -0.68
C LEU A 123 -7.45 7.96 -0.88
N SER A 124 -7.08 6.86 -1.55
CA SER A 124 -5.68 6.51 -1.82
C SER A 124 -4.84 7.58 -2.55
N PRO A 125 -5.35 8.44 -3.47
CA PRO A 125 -4.54 9.50 -4.07
C PRO A 125 -3.98 10.49 -3.04
N PHE A 126 -4.72 10.79 -1.96
CA PHE A 126 -4.24 11.67 -0.89
C PHE A 126 -3.10 11.03 -0.11
N ALA A 127 -3.26 9.76 0.27
CA ALA A 127 -2.21 9.00 0.94
C ALA A 127 -0.95 8.85 0.06
N ALA A 128 -1.14 8.60 -1.24
CA ALA A 128 -0.07 8.57 -2.22
C ALA A 128 0.64 9.93 -2.33
N TYR A 129 -0.10 11.03 -2.42
CA TYR A 129 0.48 12.37 -2.45
C TYR A 129 1.37 12.65 -1.22
N VAL A 130 0.92 12.27 -0.02
CA VAL A 130 1.69 12.44 1.22
C VAL A 130 2.94 11.55 1.23
N THR A 131 2.79 10.25 0.93
CA THR A 131 3.91 9.29 0.94
C THR A 131 4.97 9.59 -0.12
N TRP A 132 4.63 10.31 -1.19
CA TRP A 132 5.59 10.79 -2.19
C TRP A 132 6.68 11.67 -1.55
N TYR A 133 6.32 12.50 -0.57
CA TYR A 133 7.28 13.32 0.19
C TYR A 133 8.13 12.50 1.17
N GLY A 134 7.84 11.22 1.38
CA GLY A 134 8.63 10.32 2.21
C GLY A 134 10.07 10.15 1.72
N ARG A 135 10.31 10.28 0.40
CA ARG A 135 11.66 10.35 -0.19
C ARG A 135 12.22 11.78 -0.23
N GLY A 136 11.78 12.68 0.63
CA GLY A 136 12.31 14.02 0.76
C GLY A 136 13.42 14.14 1.81
N GLN A 137 13.73 15.38 2.19
CA GLN A 137 14.60 15.69 3.32
C GLN A 137 13.85 16.46 4.41
N GLY A 138 14.31 16.32 5.65
CA GLY A 138 13.76 17.05 6.80
C GLY A 138 12.73 16.26 7.60
N TRP A 139 12.20 16.89 8.65
CA TRP A 139 11.30 16.22 9.60
C TRP A 139 9.94 15.87 9.01
N ILE A 140 9.42 16.69 8.10
CA ILE A 140 8.14 16.42 7.43
C ILE A 140 8.27 15.21 6.49
N ALA A 141 9.33 15.13 5.69
CA ALA A 141 9.61 13.93 4.89
C ALA A 141 9.73 12.68 5.76
N ALA A 142 10.37 12.80 6.93
CA ALA A 142 10.51 11.68 7.85
C ALA A 142 9.14 11.20 8.37
N LEU A 143 8.25 12.14 8.71
CA LEU A 143 6.86 11.84 9.09
C LEU A 143 6.09 11.16 7.93
N CYS A 144 6.20 11.68 6.71
CA CYS A 144 5.55 11.12 5.52
C CYS A 144 6.00 9.67 5.24
N ALA A 145 7.29 9.36 5.41
CA ALA A 145 7.81 8.01 5.28
C ALA A 145 7.39 7.11 6.45
N ALA A 146 7.32 7.67 7.66
CA ALA A 146 6.97 6.93 8.86
C ALA A 146 5.51 6.45 8.89
N LEU A 147 4.58 7.11 8.18
CA LEU A 147 3.17 6.72 8.11
C LEU A 147 2.98 5.27 7.62
N PRO A 148 3.41 4.89 6.40
CA PRO A 148 3.27 3.51 5.93
C PRO A 148 4.15 2.53 6.72
N ILE A 149 5.37 2.94 7.12
CA ILE A 149 6.28 2.06 7.90
C ILE A 149 5.66 1.73 9.26
N GLY A 150 5.14 2.74 9.97
CA GLY A 150 4.56 2.60 11.30
C GLY A 150 3.28 1.76 11.28
N LEU A 151 2.45 1.90 10.24
CA LEU A 151 1.27 1.04 10.03
C LEU A 151 1.69 -0.43 9.88
N LEU A 152 2.62 -0.72 8.98
CA LEU A 152 3.11 -2.09 8.75
C LEU A 152 3.78 -2.67 10.00
N LEU A 153 4.61 -1.88 10.69
CA LEU A 153 5.26 -2.29 11.93
C LEU A 153 4.24 -2.61 13.04
N SER A 154 3.17 -1.83 13.14
CA SER A 154 2.12 -2.06 14.14
C SER A 154 1.37 -3.38 13.92
N ARG A 155 1.15 -3.77 12.66
CA ARG A 155 0.47 -5.01 12.28
C ARG A 155 1.40 -6.21 12.39
N GLY A 156 2.64 -6.07 11.92
CA GLY A 156 3.65 -7.12 12.01
C GLY A 156 4.11 -7.44 13.43
N TYR A 157 3.82 -6.58 14.41
CA TYR A 157 4.13 -6.86 15.82
C TYR A 157 3.50 -8.17 16.34
N SER A 158 2.33 -8.56 15.82
CA SER A 158 1.67 -9.81 16.17
C SER A 158 2.51 -11.05 15.87
N PHE A 159 3.46 -10.96 14.93
CA PHE A 159 4.38 -12.05 14.57
C PHE A 159 5.17 -12.57 15.76
N TYR A 160 5.59 -11.70 16.68
CA TYR A 160 6.39 -12.09 17.85
C TYR A 160 5.66 -13.04 18.80
N TYR A 161 4.32 -13.04 18.78
CA TYR A 161 3.49 -13.84 19.68
C TYR A 161 2.79 -14.98 18.96
N LEU A 162 2.30 -14.72 17.74
CA LEU A 162 1.46 -15.66 16.99
C LEU A 162 2.25 -16.46 15.95
N LEU A 163 3.47 -16.04 15.59
CA LEU A 163 4.28 -16.61 14.51
C LEU A 163 3.51 -16.76 13.18
N ASP A 164 2.52 -15.89 12.97
CA ASP A 164 1.70 -15.85 11.77
C ASP A 164 2.50 -15.30 10.57
N ILE A 165 2.54 -16.04 9.47
CA ILE A 165 3.39 -15.71 8.32
C ILE A 165 3.01 -14.37 7.70
N SER A 166 1.72 -14.02 7.66
CA SER A 166 1.27 -12.74 7.13
C SER A 166 1.76 -11.57 7.99
N SER A 167 1.67 -11.70 9.31
CA SER A 167 2.27 -10.72 10.24
C SER A 167 3.80 -10.63 10.07
N GLY A 168 4.47 -11.75 9.76
CA GLY A 168 5.90 -11.77 9.43
C GLY A 168 6.21 -11.01 8.14
N PHE A 169 5.36 -11.11 7.12
CA PHE A 169 5.45 -10.32 5.90
C PHE A 169 5.33 -8.82 6.18
N ASP A 170 4.39 -8.40 7.03
CA ASP A 170 4.21 -6.98 7.38
C ASP A 170 5.46 -6.38 8.03
N LEU A 171 6.10 -7.14 8.92
CA LEU A 171 7.37 -6.76 9.53
C LEU A 171 8.48 -6.61 8.49
N ALA A 172 8.60 -7.58 7.57
CA ALA A 172 9.56 -7.53 6.48
C ALA A 172 9.30 -6.34 5.54
N ALA A 173 8.04 -6.05 5.24
CA ALA A 173 7.61 -4.92 4.43
C ALA A 173 7.93 -3.57 5.11
N ALA A 174 7.73 -3.47 6.42
CA ALA A 174 8.11 -2.28 7.20
C ALA A 174 9.63 -2.04 7.15
N ILE A 175 10.43 -3.09 7.35
CA ILE A 175 11.89 -3.04 7.27
C ILE A 175 12.34 -2.64 5.87
N LEU A 176 11.74 -3.24 4.83
CA LEU A 176 12.02 -2.91 3.44
C LEU A 176 11.76 -1.42 3.17
N LEU A 177 10.58 -0.90 3.53
CA LEU A 177 10.25 0.52 3.37
C LEU A 177 11.21 1.44 4.14
N TYR A 178 11.60 1.05 5.35
CA TYR A 178 12.54 1.81 6.17
C TYR A 178 13.91 1.98 5.50
N PHE A 179 14.38 0.98 4.74
CA PHE A 179 15.65 1.08 4.01
C PHE A 179 15.55 1.77 2.66
N ILE A 180 14.43 1.60 1.93
CA ILE A 180 14.34 2.10 0.55
C ILE A 180 13.86 3.55 0.44
N LEU A 181 13.07 4.05 1.39
CA LEU A 181 12.48 5.40 1.36
C LEU A 181 13.48 6.53 1.67
N PRO A 182 14.30 6.46 2.75
CA PRO A 182 15.21 7.56 3.06
C PRO A 182 16.29 7.71 1.98
N ILE A 183 16.52 8.95 1.53
CA ILE A 183 17.60 9.24 0.55
C ILE A 183 18.99 9.04 1.18
N ASN A 184 19.14 9.28 2.48
CA ASN A 184 20.44 9.24 3.16
C ASN A 184 20.31 8.73 4.60
N LYS A 185 21.45 8.36 5.20
CA LYS A 185 21.52 7.84 6.58
C LYS A 185 20.96 8.83 7.62
N LYS A 186 21.16 10.15 7.43
CA LYS A 186 20.63 11.18 8.34
C LYS A 186 19.09 11.18 8.35
N GLN A 187 18.48 11.02 7.19
CA GLN A 187 17.02 10.94 7.04
C GLN A 187 16.48 9.66 7.66
N CYS A 188 17.20 8.54 7.51
CA CYS A 188 16.88 7.26 8.14
C CYS A 188 16.77 7.38 9.68
N PHE A 189 17.69 8.11 10.32
CA PHE A 189 17.61 8.40 11.76
C PHE A 189 16.41 9.28 12.14
N LYS A 190 16.04 10.26 11.32
CA LYS A 190 14.87 11.11 11.59
C LYS A 190 13.54 10.36 11.50
N ILE A 191 13.49 9.28 10.71
CA ILE A 191 12.28 8.46 10.54
C ILE A 191 11.97 7.64 11.81
N LEU A 192 12.99 7.12 12.50
CA LEU A 192 12.83 6.25 13.68
C LEU A 192 11.86 6.77 14.76
N PRO A 193 12.03 7.99 15.30
CA PRO A 193 11.13 8.47 16.36
C PRO A 193 9.67 8.54 15.88
N TRP A 194 9.44 8.95 14.63
CA TRP A 194 8.10 8.99 14.05
C TRP A 194 7.51 7.60 13.85
N VAL A 195 8.31 6.63 13.40
CA VAL A 195 7.85 5.23 13.24
C VAL A 195 7.39 4.66 14.57
N ILE A 196 8.16 4.88 15.64
CA ILE A 196 7.81 4.40 16.98
C ILE A 196 6.49 5.02 17.44
N VAL A 197 6.35 6.36 17.33
CA VAL A 197 5.13 7.07 17.73
C VAL A 197 3.91 6.60 16.93
N ILE A 198 4.04 6.50 15.60
CA ILE A 198 2.94 6.10 14.73
C ILE A 198 2.54 4.65 14.98
N ALA A 199 3.50 3.73 15.12
CA ALA A 199 3.22 2.34 15.42
C ALA A 199 2.54 2.19 16.79
N PHE A 200 2.96 2.98 17.79
CA PHE A 200 2.33 3.00 19.10
C PHE A 200 0.88 3.49 19.03
N ILE A 201 0.62 4.58 18.29
CA ILE A 201 -0.73 5.13 18.09
C ILE A 201 -1.61 4.09 17.41
N PHE A 202 -1.18 3.51 16.28
CA PHE A 202 -1.99 2.52 15.56
C PHE A 202 -2.32 1.30 16.41
N ARG A 203 -1.39 0.87 17.27
CA ARG A 203 -1.59 -0.27 18.14
C ARG A 203 -2.55 -0.02 19.30
N HIS A 204 -2.46 1.14 19.95
CA HIS A 204 -3.26 1.45 21.15
C HIS A 204 -4.56 2.16 20.82
N SER A 205 -4.69 2.69 19.61
CA SER A 205 -5.94 3.25 19.14
C SER A 205 -6.81 2.16 18.50
N SER A 206 -8.12 2.28 18.68
CA SER A 206 -9.09 1.49 17.94
C SER A 206 -9.22 1.94 16.47
N ILE A 207 -8.33 2.79 15.95
CA ILE A 207 -8.43 3.35 14.60
C ILE A 207 -8.41 2.23 13.55
N LEU A 208 -7.48 1.30 13.68
CA LEU A 208 -7.39 0.17 12.76
C LEU A 208 -8.62 -0.74 12.85
N SER A 209 -9.19 -0.93 14.05
CA SER A 209 -10.41 -1.74 14.19
C SER A 209 -11.66 -1.03 13.67
N HIS A 210 -11.71 0.30 13.65
CA HIS A 210 -12.83 1.03 13.03
C HIS A 210 -12.71 1.09 11.50
N ILE A 211 -11.47 1.13 10.98
CA ILE A 211 -11.21 1.15 9.53
C ILE A 211 -11.21 -0.26 8.92
N PHE A 212 -10.92 -1.31 9.70
CA PHE A 212 -10.79 -2.68 9.17
C PHE A 212 -11.61 -3.73 9.91
N GLY A 213 -12.19 -3.42 11.07
CA GLY A 213 -12.94 -4.38 11.89
C GLY A 213 -14.44 -4.46 11.57
N GLY A 214 -14.93 -3.69 10.59
CA GLY A 214 -16.26 -3.85 10.01
C GLY A 214 -16.31 -4.77 8.78
N LEU A 215 -15.18 -5.44 8.47
CA LEU A 215 -15.01 -6.39 7.37
C LEU A 215 -15.04 -7.83 7.90
#